data_AF-A0A939K6Y1-F1
#
_entry.id   AF-A0A939K6Y1-F1
#
_cell.length_a   1.000
_cell.length_b   1.000
_cell.length_c   1.000
_cell.angle_alpha   90.00
_cell.angle_beta   90.00
_cell.angle_gamma   90.00
#
_symmetry.space_group_name_H-M   'P 1'
#
loop_
_entity.id
_entity.type
_entity.pdbx_description
1 polymer ?
#
loop_
_entity_poly.entity_id
_entity_poly.type
_entity_poly.pdbx_seq_one_letter_code
_entity_poly.pdbx_strand_id
1 'polypeptide(L)' 'MLNLEYLTNEEGNKIAVVIPIDIWRKLLPTEDTSLDELTEAIEDYCLNKAMDESMNTPLLDRNQALAYLEEE' A
#
# COMPACT_ATOMS: atom_id res chain seq x y z
N MET A 1 -6.15 -4.27 16.17
CA MET A 1 -6.37 -3.19 15.18
C MET A 1 -5.11 -2.35 15.13
N LEU A 2 -4.62 -2.06 13.93
CA LEU A 2 -3.49 -1.15 13.73
C LEU A 2 -4.01 0.27 13.86
N ASN A 3 -3.70 0.94 14.97
CA ASN A 3 -4.02 2.37 15.13
C ASN A 3 -3.01 3.17 14.32
N LEU A 4 -3.33 3.42 13.04
CA LEU A 4 -2.55 4.30 12.18
C LEU A 4 -2.85 5.74 12.57
N GLU A 5 -1.83 6.45 13.03
CA GLU A 5 -1.91 7.87 13.35
C GLU A 5 -1.43 8.70 12.14
N TYR A 6 -1.89 9.94 12.03
CA TYR A 6 -1.53 10.82 10.90
C TYR A 6 -1.01 12.15 11.43
N LEU A 7 0.09 12.63 10.85
CA LEU A 7 0.54 13.99 11.05
C LEU A 7 -0.28 14.90 10.14
N THR A 8 -0.74 16.01 10.70
CA THR A 8 -1.51 17.03 9.98
C THR A 8 -0.71 18.33 9.92
N ASN A 9 -0.84 19.07 8.81
CA ASN A 9 -0.35 20.44 8.75
C ASN A 9 -1.24 21.39 9.56
N GLU A 10 -0.88 22.67 9.62
CA GLU A 10 -1.64 23.68 10.36
C GLU A 10 -3.09 23.88 9.85
N GLU A 11 -3.35 23.47 8.61
CA GLU A 11 -4.68 23.51 7.97
C GLU A 11 -5.50 22.24 8.25
N GLY A 12 -4.95 21.26 8.96
CA GLY A 12 -5.60 19.97 9.24
C GLY A 12 -5.48 18.94 8.12
N ASN A 13 -4.75 19.24 7.04
CA ASN A 13 -4.50 18.30 5.95
C ASN A 13 -3.48 17.25 6.37
N LYS A 14 -3.78 15.97 6.11
CA LYS A 14 -2.86 14.87 6.41
C LYS A 14 -1.63 14.95 5.50
N ILE A 15 -0.45 14.99 6.10
CA ILE A 15 0.83 15.12 5.38
C ILE A 15 1.72 13.88 5.53
N ALA A 16 1.52 13.07 6.57
CA ALA A 16 2.26 11.82 6.76
C ALA A 16 1.47 10.85 7.63
N VAL A 17 1.81 9.56 7.54
CA VAL A 17 1.31 8.50 8.41
C VAL A 17 2.39 8.08 9.40
N VAL A 18 2.00 7.89 10.66
CA VAL A 18 2.86 7.38 11.72
C VAL A 18 2.61 5.88 11.83
N ILE A 19 3.61 5.10 11.43
CA ILE A 19 3.59 3.65 11.53
C ILE A 19 4.47 3.25 12.72
N PRO A 20 3.94 2.51 13.70
CA PRO A 20 4.73 1.97 14.82
C PRO A 20 5.97 1.19 14.37
N ILE A 21 7.08 1.36 15.10
CA ILE A 21 8.39 0.77 14.74
C ILE A 21 8.36 -0.76 14.62
N ASP A 22 7.50 -1.45 15.36
CA ASP A 22 7.35 -2.91 15.29
C ASP A 22 6.72 -3.40 13.98
N ILE A 23 5.97 -2.53 13.28
CA ILE A 23 5.45 -2.82 11.94
C ILE A 23 6.52 -2.53 10.92
N TRP A 24 7.22 -1.40 11.06
CA TRP A 24 8.38 -1.08 10.23
C TRP A 24 9.39 -2.22 10.22
N ARG A 25 9.75 -2.78 11.38
CA ARG A 25 10.66 -3.93 11.47
C ARG A 25 10.18 -5.22 10.80
N LYS A 26 8.88 -5.34 10.52
CA LYS A 26 8.32 -6.47 9.76
C LYS A 26 8.28 -6.21 8.26
N LEU A 27 8.21 -4.94 7.87
CA LEU A 27 8.19 -4.50 6.47
C LEU A 27 9.59 -4.24 5.92
N LEU A 28 10.54 -3.86 6.79
CA LEU A 28 11.89 -3.47 6.43
C LEU A 28 12.87 -4.63 6.58
N PRO A 29 13.82 -4.78 5.64
CA PRO A 29 15.05 -5.53 5.89
C PRO A 29 15.82 -4.91 7.07
N THR A 30 16.45 -5.75 7.90
CA THR A 30 17.15 -5.35 9.14
C THR A 30 18.51 -4.68 8.95
N GLU A 31 18.92 -4.35 7.72
CA GLU A 31 20.21 -3.71 7.42
C GLU A 31 20.02 -2.26 6.96
N ASP A 32 21.11 -1.49 6.86
CA ASP A 32 21.12 -0.12 6.31
C ASP A 32 20.72 -0.16 4.82
N THR A 33 19.42 -0.21 4.58
CA THR A 33 18.79 -0.27 3.26
C THR A 33 18.55 1.15 2.76
N SER A 34 18.82 1.37 1.48
CA SER A 34 18.59 2.66 0.82
C SER A 34 17.10 2.99 0.77
N LEU A 35 16.77 4.28 0.62
CA LEU A 35 15.36 4.70 0.51
C LEU A 35 14.68 4.06 -0.71
N ASP A 36 15.41 3.86 -1.81
CA ASP A 36 14.88 3.27 -3.04
C ASP A 36 14.49 1.80 -2.83
N GLU A 37 15.35 1.01 -2.18
CA GLU A 37 15.06 -0.38 -1.83
C GLU A 37 13.89 -0.49 -0.83
N LEU A 38 13.75 0.50 0.06
CA LEU A 38 12.59 0.61 0.94
C LEU A 38 11.30 0.88 0.13
N THR A 39 11.32 1.83 -0.79
CA THR A 39 10.17 2.11 -1.66
C THR A 39 9.75 0.86 -2.43
N GLU A 40 10.69 0.14 -3.04
CA GLU A 40 10.42 -1.10 -3.77
C GLU A 40 9.79 -2.17 -2.85
N ALA A 41 10.32 -2.37 -1.64
CA ALA A 41 9.75 -3.32 -0.69
C ALA A 41 8.31 -2.97 -0.25
N ILE A 42 7.99 -1.67 -0.11
CA ILE A 42 6.62 -1.22 0.18
C ILE A 42 5.70 -1.46 -1.02
N GLU A 43 6.15 -1.14 -2.23
CA GLU A 43 5.39 -1.35 -3.46
C GLU A 43 5.06 -2.84 -3.65
N ASP A 44 6.05 -3.71 -3.48
CA ASP A 44 5.88 -5.16 -3.53
C ASP A 44 4.90 -5.66 -2.48
N TYR A 45 5.01 -5.18 -1.23
CA TYR A 45 4.07 -5.56 -0.17
C TYR A 45 2.63 -5.16 -0.52
N CYS A 46 2.43 -3.92 -0.97
CA CYS A 46 1.12 -3.39 -1.33
C CYS A 46 0.52 -4.16 -2.52
N LEU A 47 1.32 -4.43 -3.55
CA LEU A 47 0.89 -5.17 -4.74
C LEU A 47 0.49 -6.60 -4.38
N ASN A 48 1.34 -7.32 -3.65
CA ASN A 48 1.05 -8.69 -3.22
C ASN A 48 -0.21 -8.76 -2.37
N LYS A 49 -0.40 -7.81 -1.45
CA LYS A 49 -1.61 -7.74 -0.64
C LYS A 49 -2.86 -7.47 -1.47
N ALA A 50 -2.78 -6.55 -2.44
CA ALA A 50 -3.89 -6.29 -3.36
C ALA A 50 -4.25 -7.55 -4.17
N MET A 51 -3.24 -8.30 -4.62
CA MET A 51 -3.43 -9.58 -5.29
C MET A 51 -4.11 -10.61 -4.38
N ASP A 52 -3.63 -10.79 -3.14
CA ASP A 52 -4.22 -11.70 -2.16
C ASP A 52 -5.68 -11.36 -1.85
N GLU A 53 -6.01 -10.09 -1.70
CA GLU A 53 -7.39 -9.61 -1.49
C GLU A 53 -8.26 -9.87 -2.72
N SER A 54 -7.69 -9.73 -3.93
CA SER A 54 -8.39 -9.96 -5.19
C SER A 54 -8.68 -11.44 -5.50
N MET A 55 -8.01 -12.39 -4.83
CA MET A 55 -8.16 -13.83 -5.09
C MET A 55 -9.62 -14.33 -4.96
N ASN A 56 -10.43 -13.66 -4.15
CA ASN A 56 -11.84 -14.02 -3.96
C ASN A 56 -12.80 -13.26 -4.88
N THR A 57 -12.27 -12.44 -5.78
CA THR A 57 -13.08 -11.65 -6.72
C THR A 57 -13.26 -12.42 -8.04
N PRO A 58 -14.45 -12.38 -8.67
CA PRO A 58 -14.66 -12.97 -9.97
C PRO A 58 -13.78 -12.29 -11.03
N LEU A 59 -13.17 -13.08 -11.92
CA LEU A 59 -12.49 -12.52 -13.09
C LEU A 59 -13.52 -11.90 -14.03
N LEU A 60 -13.23 -10.69 -14.49
CA LEU A 60 -14.02 -10.03 -15.53
C LEU A 60 -13.80 -10.72 -16.87
N ASP A 61 -14.86 -10.84 -17.66
CA ASP A 61 -14.71 -11.18 -19.07
C ASP A 61 -14.07 -10.00 -19.84
N ARG A 62 -13.64 -10.26 -21.08
CA ARG A 62 -12.96 -9.26 -21.91
C ARG A 62 -13.78 -7.97 -22.08
N ASN A 63 -15.09 -8.06 -22.24
CA ASN A 63 -15.92 -6.87 -22.49
C ASN A 63 -16.13 -6.09 -21.19
N GLN A 64 -16.31 -6.79 -20.07
CA GLN A 64 -16.38 -6.17 -18.74
C GLN A 64 -15.07 -5.48 -18.37
N ALA A 65 -13.94 -6.09 -18.66
CA ALA A 65 -12.62 -5.50 -18.42
C ALA A 65 -12.39 -4.25 -19.28
N LEU A 66 -12.78 -4.28 -20.56
CA LEU A 66 -12.69 -3.11 -21.44
C LEU A 66 -13.57 -1.96 -20.96
N ALA A 67 -14.81 -2.25 -20.55
CA ALA A 67 -15.71 -1.24 -20.00
C ALA A 67 -15.15 -0.61 -18.72
N TYR A 68 -14.57 -1.40 -17.83
CA TYR A 68 -13.94 -0.90 -16.59
C TYR A 68 -12.77 0.06 -16.88
N LEU A 69 -11.95 -0.23 -17.90
CA LEU A 69 -10.80 0.62 -18.28
C LEU A 69 -11.23 1.92 -18.99
N GLU A 70 -12.44 1.99 -19.53
CA GLU A 70 -12.99 3.18 -20.19
C GLU A 70 -13.71 4.13 -19.21
N GLU A 71 -13.99 3.68 -17.98
CA GLU A 71 -14.66 4.46 -16.93
C GLU A 71 -13.70 5.29 -16.03
N GLU A 72 -12.37 5.18 -16.23
CA GLU A 72 -11.33 6.03 -15.62
C GLU A 72 -10.86 7.16 -16.54
#